data_AF-A0A7W6G7V8-F1
#
_entry.id   AF-A0A7W6G7V8-F1
#
_cell.length_a   1.000
_cell.length_b   1.000
_cell.length_c   1.000
_cell.angle_alpha   90.00
_cell.angle_beta   90.00
_cell.angle_gamma   90.00
#
_symmetry.space_group_name_H-M   'P 1'
#
loop_
_entity.id
_entity.type
_entity.pdbx_description
1 polymer ?
#
loop_
_entity_poly.entity_id
_entity_poly.type
_entity_poly.pdbx_seq_one_letter_code
_entity_poly.pdbx_strand_id
1 'polypeptide(L)'
;MTQRTNTPTKALTMTISEWRLRLAELCRDCVLSDSDDEGDCLRLAHALMMQAPESRSDVTGLDLSVILSHLPPVARIECLIEQGALDSVALALLPEEASYLMSRSIDGAWLASVFLPGMEEDMTSEGSSLAMALTSALLASLAHVAQPAGASAVQSATITGTARCDGDVWPQGGDAYAESIWQRPAGTLLN
;
A
#
# COMPACT_ATOMS: atom_id res chain seq x y z
N MET A 1 2.16 24.54 48.94
CA MET A 1 1.76 23.23 48.40
C MET A 1 0.70 23.48 47.32
N THR A 2 1.12 23.66 46.08
CA THR A 2 0.22 23.93 44.93
C THR A 2 -0.02 22.64 44.18
N GLN A 3 -1.23 22.09 44.30
CA GLN A 3 -1.66 20.91 43.56
C GLN A 3 -1.82 21.31 42.08
N ARG A 4 -1.00 20.73 41.20
CA ARG A 4 -1.22 20.76 39.75
C ARG A 4 -2.33 19.76 39.44
N THR A 5 -3.48 20.27 39.00
CA THR A 5 -4.56 19.48 38.42
C THR A 5 -4.09 18.98 37.05
N ASN A 6 -3.80 17.68 36.93
CA ASN A 6 -3.60 17.02 35.65
C ASN A 6 -4.94 16.91 34.95
N THR A 7 -5.18 17.76 33.95
CA THR A 7 -6.28 17.58 33.01
C THR A 7 -5.95 16.38 32.14
N PRO A 8 -6.72 15.28 32.16
CA PRO A 8 -6.48 14.16 31.27
C PRO A 8 -6.79 14.61 29.84
N THR A 9 -5.75 14.67 29.00
CA THR A 9 -5.88 14.89 27.56
C THR A 9 -6.73 13.75 27.00
N LYS A 10 -8.01 14.03 26.73
CA LYS A 10 -8.93 13.10 26.08
C LYS A 10 -8.35 12.82 24.69
N ALA A 11 -7.77 11.63 24.50
CA ALA A 11 -7.32 11.18 23.20
C ALA A 11 -8.50 11.31 22.24
N LEU A 12 -8.38 12.17 21.24
CA LEU A 12 -9.38 12.33 20.19
C LEU A 12 -9.33 11.05 19.35
N THR A 13 -10.20 10.10 19.68
CA THR A 13 -10.40 8.89 18.89
C THR A 13 -10.94 9.29 17.52
N MET A 14 -10.14 9.10 16.48
CA MET A 14 -10.51 9.39 15.11
C MET A 14 -11.65 8.46 14.66
N THR A 15 -12.61 8.98 13.89
CA THR A 15 -13.70 8.14 13.36
C THR A 15 -13.21 7.28 12.18
N ILE A 16 -13.88 6.15 11.90
CA ILE A 16 -13.52 5.30 10.74
C ILE A 16 -13.58 6.05 9.40
N SER A 17 -14.57 6.92 9.22
CA SER A 17 -14.69 7.74 8.01
C SER A 17 -13.55 8.74 7.87
N GLU A 18 -13.13 9.34 8.98
CA GLU A 18 -12.00 10.27 9.00
C GLU A 18 -10.67 9.53 8.76
N TRP A 19 -10.45 8.40 9.44
CA TRP A 19 -9.27 7.56 9.22
C TRP A 19 -9.15 7.14 7.75
N ARG A 20 -10.26 6.67 7.16
CA ARG A 20 -10.30 6.29 5.74
C ARG A 20 -10.01 7.47 4.81
N LEU A 21 -10.55 8.66 5.10
CA LEU A 21 -10.27 9.85 4.32
C LEU A 21 -8.77 10.21 4.37
N ARG A 22 -8.17 10.15 5.57
CA ARG A 22 -6.73 10.39 5.76
C ARG A 22 -5.86 9.35 5.03
N LEU A 23 -6.26 8.08 5.02
CA LEU A 23 -5.57 7.04 4.25
C LEU A 23 -5.61 7.35 2.75
N ALA A 24 -6.78 7.74 2.23
CA ALA A 24 -6.94 8.09 0.81
C ALA A 24 -6.19 9.37 0.42
N GLU A 25 -6.11 10.36 1.33
CA GLU A 25 -5.26 11.55 1.16
C GLU A 25 -3.79 11.15 1.08
N LEU A 26 -3.30 10.41 2.07
CA LEU A 26 -1.90 9.99 2.13
C LEU A 26 -1.51 9.07 0.96
N CYS A 27 -2.42 8.21 0.50
CA CYS A 27 -2.23 7.41 -0.71
C CYS A 27 -1.91 8.30 -1.92
N ARG A 28 -2.63 9.41 -2.11
CA ARG A 28 -2.34 10.37 -3.19
C ARG A 28 -1.01 11.09 -2.97
N ASP A 29 -0.70 11.46 -1.72
CA ASP A 29 0.55 12.12 -1.38
C ASP A 29 1.76 11.21 -1.67
N CYS A 30 1.67 9.91 -1.37
CA CYS A 30 2.72 8.92 -1.71
C CYS A 30 2.99 8.85 -3.22
N VAL A 31 1.96 8.92 -4.06
CA VAL A 31 2.12 8.91 -5.54
C VAL A 31 2.83 10.17 -6.04
N LEU A 32 2.63 11.30 -5.35
CA LEU A 32 3.20 12.60 -5.70
C LEU A 32 4.52 12.89 -4.97
N SER A 33 4.99 12.00 -4.11
CA SER A 33 6.18 12.19 -3.29
C SER A 33 7.45 12.13 -4.12
N ASP A 34 8.31 13.11 -3.92
CA ASP A 34 9.70 13.08 -4.35
C ASP A 34 10.56 12.30 -3.34
N SER A 35 11.82 12.01 -3.69
CA SER A 35 12.72 11.18 -2.88
C SER A 35 13.00 11.75 -1.48
N ASP A 36 12.92 13.06 -1.33
CA ASP A 36 13.23 13.75 -0.06
C ASP A 36 12.08 13.64 0.95
N ASP A 37 10.85 13.40 0.47
CA ASP A 37 9.62 13.38 1.29
C ASP A 37 9.18 11.95 1.68
N GLU A 38 9.76 10.92 1.06
CA GLU A 38 9.33 9.51 1.25
C GLU A 38 9.37 9.07 2.71
N GLY A 39 10.40 9.50 3.46
CA GLY A 39 10.52 9.20 4.88
C GLY A 39 9.37 9.78 5.70
N ASP A 40 8.94 11.00 5.39
CA ASP A 40 7.82 11.65 6.08
C ASP A 40 6.48 11.00 5.73
N CYS A 41 6.29 10.58 4.47
CA CYS A 41 5.13 9.78 4.07
C CYS A 41 5.05 8.45 4.85
N LEU A 42 6.18 7.75 5.03
CA LEU A 42 6.21 6.49 5.78
C LEU A 42 5.95 6.69 7.28
N ARG A 43 6.45 7.78 7.88
CA ARG A 43 6.12 8.16 9.26
C ARG A 43 4.63 8.41 9.43
N LEU A 44 4.04 9.18 8.51
CA LEU A 44 2.61 9.47 8.52
C LEU A 44 1.78 8.19 8.34
N ALA A 45 2.20 7.29 7.44
CA ALA A 45 1.52 6.01 7.23
C ALA A 45 1.51 5.17 8.51
N HIS A 46 2.67 5.02 9.15
CA HIS A 46 2.80 4.30 10.42
C HIS A 46 1.94 4.94 11.52
N ALA A 47 2.06 6.25 11.71
CA ALA A 47 1.32 6.99 12.74
C ALA A 47 -0.20 6.90 12.52
N LEU A 48 -0.65 6.88 11.27
CA LEU A 48 -2.06 6.76 10.91
C LEU A 48 -2.57 5.34 11.16
N MET A 49 -1.80 4.31 10.83
CA MET A 49 -2.16 2.92 11.14
C MET A 49 -2.22 2.66 12.65
N MET A 50 -1.32 3.26 13.44
CA MET A 50 -1.34 3.19 14.91
C MET A 50 -2.57 3.88 15.53
N GLN A 51 -3.23 4.78 14.79
CA GLN A 51 -4.45 5.48 15.19
C GLN A 51 -5.72 4.86 14.59
N ALA A 52 -5.62 3.62 14.06
CA ALA A 52 -6.77 2.93 13.51
C ALA A 52 -7.88 2.80 14.58
N PRO A 53 -9.14 3.12 14.23
CA PRO A 53 -10.23 2.99 15.16
C PRO A 53 -10.56 1.53 15.43
N GLU A 54 -10.97 1.24 16.67
CA GLU A 54 -11.52 -0.07 17.06
C GLU A 54 -12.92 -0.26 16.46
N SER A 55 -12.99 -0.47 15.15
CA SER A 55 -14.23 -0.80 14.46
C SER A 55 -14.09 -2.18 13.84
N ARG A 56 -14.93 -3.11 14.28
CA ARG A 56 -15.13 -4.38 13.60
C ARG A 56 -15.92 -4.09 12.32
N SER A 57 -15.35 -4.43 11.16
CA SER A 57 -16.13 -4.41 9.92
C SER A 57 -17.01 -5.65 9.90
N ASP A 58 -18.30 -5.49 10.16
CA ASP A 58 -19.27 -6.61 10.17
C ASP A 58 -19.43 -7.27 8.79
N VAL A 59 -18.92 -6.64 7.72
CA VAL A 59 -19.16 -7.03 6.32
C VAL A 59 -18.05 -7.89 5.76
N THR A 60 -16.80 -7.46 5.94
CA THR A 60 -15.63 -8.23 5.51
C THR A 60 -15.25 -9.30 6.52
N GLY A 61 -15.87 -9.28 7.72
CA GLY A 61 -15.50 -10.15 8.83
C GLY A 61 -14.11 -9.86 9.38
N LEU A 62 -13.46 -8.79 8.90
CA LEU A 62 -12.10 -8.45 9.27
C LEU A 62 -12.06 -7.49 10.44
N ASP A 63 -11.14 -7.81 11.33
CA ASP A 63 -10.80 -7.01 12.49
C ASP A 63 -9.52 -6.22 12.19
N LEU A 64 -9.67 -4.91 11.99
CA LEU A 64 -8.56 -3.98 11.75
C LEU A 64 -7.52 -4.05 12.88
N SER A 65 -7.95 -4.33 14.11
CA SER A 65 -7.04 -4.49 15.26
C SER A 65 -6.09 -5.66 15.06
N VAL A 66 -6.59 -6.77 14.50
CA VAL A 66 -5.77 -7.96 14.22
C VAL A 66 -4.81 -7.68 13.08
N ILE A 67 -5.30 -7.10 11.97
CA ILE A 67 -4.46 -6.77 10.80
C ILE A 67 -3.29 -5.87 11.17
N LEU A 68 -3.48 -4.94 12.11
CA LEU A 68 -2.49 -3.92 12.47
C LEU A 68 -1.71 -4.26 13.75
N SER A 69 -1.92 -5.45 14.33
CA SER A 69 -1.27 -5.87 15.57
C SER A 69 0.23 -6.16 15.43
N HIS A 70 0.69 -6.41 14.20
CA HIS A 70 2.10 -6.69 13.87
C HIS A 70 2.95 -5.42 13.72
N LEU A 71 2.33 -4.22 13.75
CA LEU A 71 3.05 -2.98 13.45
C LEU A 71 4.27 -2.80 14.36
N PRO A 72 5.45 -2.53 13.79
CA PRO A 72 6.66 -2.34 14.57
C PRO A 72 6.56 -1.08 15.44
N PRO A 73 7.29 -1.01 16.56
CA PRO A 73 7.39 0.22 17.36
C PRO A 73 7.97 1.38 16.54
N VAL A 74 7.51 2.61 16.80
CA VAL A 74 7.97 3.82 16.08
C VAL A 74 9.50 3.97 16.06
N ALA A 75 10.18 3.64 17.15
CA ALA A 75 11.65 3.71 17.22
C ALA A 75 12.35 2.81 16.18
N ARG A 76 11.75 1.67 15.82
CA ARG A 76 12.27 0.78 14.78
C ARG A 76 12.06 1.38 13.39
N ILE A 77 10.90 2.00 13.15
CA ILE A 77 10.60 2.70 11.91
C ILE A 77 11.60 3.85 11.70
N GLU A 78 11.77 4.72 12.70
CA GLU A 78 12.72 5.84 12.62
C GLU A 78 14.15 5.37 12.34
N CYS A 79 14.61 4.32 13.04
CA CYS A 79 15.94 3.75 12.81
C CYS A 79 16.14 3.27 11.35
N LEU A 80 15.12 2.66 10.74
CA LEU A 80 15.19 2.23 9.33
C LEU A 80 15.18 3.44 8.38
N ILE A 81 14.38 4.46 8.65
CA ILE A 81 14.33 5.69 7.83
C ILE A 81 15.67 6.43 7.90
N GLU A 82 16.25 6.58 9.09
CA GLU A 82 17.58 7.20 9.29
C GLU A 82 18.71 6.45 8.55
N GLN A 83 18.55 5.13 8.35
CA GLN A 83 19.47 4.29 7.59
C GLN A 83 19.18 4.30 6.07
N GLY A 84 18.14 4.99 5.61
CA GLY A 84 17.71 4.99 4.22
C GLY A 84 17.05 3.68 3.76
N ALA A 85 16.66 2.80 4.69
CA ALA A 85 16.06 1.50 4.41
C ALA A 85 14.54 1.60 4.18
N LEU A 86 14.12 2.50 3.29
CA LEU A 86 12.70 2.85 3.08
C LEU A 86 11.86 1.66 2.58
N ASP A 87 12.42 0.82 1.71
CA ASP A 87 11.74 -0.41 1.25
C ASP A 87 11.46 -1.37 2.42
N SER A 88 12.38 -1.45 3.38
CA SER A 88 12.19 -2.28 4.58
C SER A 88 11.12 -1.71 5.50
N VAL A 89 10.97 -0.38 5.54
CA VAL A 89 9.89 0.29 6.26
C VAL A 89 8.55 -0.07 5.63
N ALA A 90 8.40 0.10 4.31
CA ALA A 90 7.17 -0.21 3.59
C ALA A 90 6.76 -1.69 3.76
N LEU A 91 7.72 -2.62 3.66
CA LEU A 91 7.50 -4.04 3.91
C LEU A 91 7.10 -4.33 5.37
N ALA A 92 7.68 -3.63 6.34
CA ALA A 92 7.34 -3.81 7.76
C ALA A 92 5.94 -3.28 8.12
N LEU A 93 5.34 -2.42 7.28
CA LEU A 93 3.96 -1.98 7.45
C LEU A 93 2.95 -3.02 6.94
N LEU A 94 3.33 -3.91 6.02
CA LEU A 94 2.45 -4.95 5.49
C LEU A 94 2.04 -5.96 6.58
N PRO A 95 0.75 -6.28 6.71
CA PRO A 95 0.28 -7.38 7.55
C PRO A 95 0.92 -8.72 7.17
N GLU A 96 1.12 -9.60 8.16
CA GLU A 96 1.75 -10.90 7.94
C GLU A 96 0.97 -11.78 6.94
N GLU A 97 -0.35 -11.65 6.92
CA GLU A 97 -1.24 -12.37 6.01
C GLU A 97 -1.50 -11.64 4.69
N ALA A 98 -0.93 -10.45 4.48
CA ALA A 98 -1.07 -9.73 3.22
C ALA A 98 -0.23 -10.39 2.11
N SER A 99 -0.79 -10.42 0.91
CA SER A 99 -0.03 -10.75 -0.31
C SER A 99 0.26 -9.48 -1.08
N TYR A 100 1.42 -9.43 -1.73
CA TYR A 100 1.78 -8.29 -2.58
C TYR A 100 2.48 -8.75 -3.86
N LEU A 101 2.33 -7.96 -4.92
CA LEU A 101 3.01 -8.14 -6.19
C LEU A 101 3.67 -6.83 -6.60
N MET A 102 4.98 -6.88 -6.85
CA MET A 102 5.74 -5.75 -7.37
C MET A 102 6.02 -5.95 -8.86
N SER A 103 5.87 -4.90 -9.64
CA SER A 103 6.31 -4.84 -11.03
C SER A 103 6.92 -3.47 -11.33
N ARG A 104 7.55 -3.35 -12.49
CA ARG A 104 8.20 -2.11 -12.90
C ARG A 104 7.81 -1.78 -14.34
N SER A 105 7.39 -0.55 -14.58
CA SER A 105 7.05 -0.08 -15.92
C SER A 105 8.31 0.15 -16.77
N ILE A 106 8.13 0.22 -18.08
CA ILE A 106 9.22 0.55 -19.02
C ILE A 106 9.77 1.96 -18.79
N ASP A 107 8.94 2.87 -18.29
CA ASP A 107 9.30 4.26 -17.98
C ASP A 107 10.03 4.38 -16.63
N GLY A 108 10.22 3.26 -15.93
CA GLY A 108 11.03 3.15 -14.72
C GLY A 108 10.25 3.26 -13.41
N ALA A 109 8.96 3.57 -13.47
CA ALA A 109 8.07 3.64 -12.31
C ALA A 109 7.79 2.27 -11.70
N TRP A 110 7.53 2.25 -10.39
CA TRP A 110 7.17 1.05 -9.66
C TRP A 110 5.65 0.90 -9.61
N LEU A 111 5.17 -0.32 -9.80
CA LEU A 111 3.77 -0.69 -9.64
C LEU A 111 3.67 -1.74 -8.56
N ALA A 112 2.74 -1.54 -7.65
CA ALA A 112 2.53 -2.36 -6.48
C ALA A 112 1.08 -2.74 -6.35
N SER A 113 0.81 -4.03 -6.16
CA SER A 113 -0.52 -4.56 -5.87
C SER A 113 -0.52 -5.17 -4.48
N VAL A 114 -1.50 -4.84 -3.64
CA VAL A 114 -1.66 -5.38 -2.28
C VAL A 114 -3.03 -6.00 -2.12
N PHE A 115 -3.04 -7.26 -1.69
CA PHE A 115 -4.22 -8.03 -1.37
C PHE A 115 -4.25 -8.33 0.13
N LEU A 116 -5.20 -7.73 0.84
CA LEU A 116 -5.43 -8.03 2.25
C LEU A 116 -6.41 -9.20 2.39
N PRO A 117 -6.35 -9.96 3.49
CA PRO A 117 -7.35 -10.98 3.77
C PRO A 117 -8.76 -10.41 3.64
N GLY A 118 -9.70 -11.21 3.10
CA GLY A 118 -11.11 -10.83 2.94
C GLY A 118 -11.42 -9.80 1.85
N MET A 119 -10.44 -9.34 1.08
CA MET A 119 -10.68 -8.57 -0.15
C MET A 119 -11.06 -9.50 -1.30
N GLU A 120 -11.88 -9.01 -2.23
CA GLU A 120 -12.17 -9.71 -3.50
C GLU A 120 -11.16 -9.35 -4.60
N GLU A 121 -10.65 -8.12 -4.56
CA GLU A 121 -9.71 -7.56 -5.53
C GLU A 121 -8.50 -6.95 -4.82
N ASP A 122 -7.33 -7.03 -5.44
CA ASP A 122 -6.15 -6.31 -4.98
C ASP A 122 -6.27 -4.81 -5.31
N MET A 123 -5.66 -3.96 -4.47
CA MET A 123 -5.48 -2.55 -4.83
C MET A 123 -4.10 -2.36 -5.42
N THR A 124 -4.05 -1.72 -6.59
CA THR A 124 -2.80 -1.42 -7.28
C THR A 124 -2.51 0.08 -7.23
N SER A 125 -1.25 0.45 -7.00
CA SER A 125 -0.76 1.82 -7.05
C SER A 125 0.61 1.92 -7.73
N GLU A 126 0.89 3.10 -8.29
CA GLU A 126 2.17 3.45 -8.90
C GLU A 126 2.97 4.36 -7.95
N GLY A 127 4.29 4.32 -8.03
CA GLY A 127 5.17 5.22 -7.27
C GLY A 127 6.54 5.41 -7.92
N SER A 128 7.19 6.51 -7.54
CA SER A 128 8.57 6.84 -7.92
C SER A 128 9.60 5.84 -7.35
N SER A 129 9.28 5.23 -6.20
CA SER A 129 10.04 4.15 -5.55
C SER A 129 9.16 2.96 -5.18
N LEU A 130 9.81 1.83 -4.86
CA LEU A 130 9.12 0.65 -4.35
C LEU A 130 8.38 0.97 -3.05
N ALA A 131 9.03 1.67 -2.11
CA ALA A 131 8.44 2.07 -0.84
C ALA A 131 7.13 2.86 -1.04
N MET A 132 7.11 3.86 -1.94
CA MET A 132 5.91 4.67 -2.20
C MET A 132 4.81 3.89 -2.90
N ALA A 133 5.14 3.11 -3.94
CA ALA A 133 4.15 2.30 -4.65
C ALA A 133 3.47 1.31 -3.68
N LEU A 134 4.28 0.57 -2.91
CA LEU A 134 3.80 -0.43 -1.96
C LEU A 134 2.98 0.18 -0.82
N THR A 135 3.47 1.27 -0.23
CA THR A 135 2.76 1.96 0.86
C THR A 135 1.44 2.52 0.35
N SER A 136 1.43 3.17 -0.82
CA SER A 136 0.20 3.69 -1.42
C SER A 136 -0.84 2.59 -1.69
N ALA A 137 -0.41 1.45 -2.26
CA ALA A 137 -1.29 0.30 -2.48
C ALA A 137 -1.85 -0.26 -1.16
N LEU A 138 -1.02 -0.39 -0.13
CA LEU A 138 -1.47 -0.81 1.20
C LEU A 138 -2.48 0.16 1.82
N LEU A 139 -2.23 1.47 1.75
CA LEU A 139 -3.15 2.50 2.26
C LEU A 139 -4.49 2.45 1.52
N ALA A 140 -4.47 2.25 0.20
CA ALA A 140 -5.67 2.06 -0.60
C ALA A 140 -6.44 0.80 -0.19
N SER A 141 -5.76 -0.33 0.04
CA SER A 141 -6.38 -1.57 0.52
C SER A 141 -7.01 -1.41 1.90
N LEU A 142 -6.32 -0.76 2.83
CA LEU A 142 -6.87 -0.47 4.17
C LEU A 142 -8.09 0.45 4.09
N ALA A 143 -8.04 1.49 3.24
CA ALA A 143 -9.16 2.38 3.03
C ALA A 143 -10.37 1.66 2.41
N HIS A 144 -10.12 0.70 1.51
CA HIS A 144 -11.15 -0.12 0.89
C HIS A 144 -11.83 -1.05 1.92
N VAL A 145 -11.06 -1.77 2.72
CA VAL A 145 -11.60 -2.69 3.75
C VAL A 145 -12.36 -1.93 4.85
N ALA A 146 -12.01 -0.67 5.09
CA ALA A 146 -12.69 0.24 6.02
C ALA A 146 -14.02 0.83 5.50
N GLN A 147 -14.52 0.39 4.34
CA GLN A 147 -15.80 0.86 3.83
C GLN A 147 -16.99 0.27 4.61
N PRO A 148 -17.99 1.09 5.00
CA PRO A 148 -19.22 0.59 5.58
C PRO A 148 -20.06 -0.13 4.52
N ALA A 149 -20.87 -1.09 4.97
CA ALA A 149 -21.70 -2.07 4.25
C ALA A 149 -22.58 -1.60 3.07
N GLY A 150 -22.57 -0.33 2.68
CA GLY A 150 -23.42 0.23 1.63
C GLY A 150 -22.72 1.12 0.62
N ALA A 151 -21.38 1.26 0.69
CA ALA A 151 -20.62 2.12 -0.22
C ALA A 151 -20.02 1.38 -1.43
N SER A 152 -20.07 0.04 -1.45
CA SER A 152 -19.43 -0.80 -2.48
C SER A 152 -20.28 -0.94 -3.76
N ALA A 153 -20.73 0.18 -4.30
CA ALA A 153 -21.17 0.28 -5.69
C ALA A 153 -20.70 1.63 -6.21
N VAL A 154 -19.89 1.61 -7.26
CA VAL A 154 -19.32 2.77 -7.97
C VAL A 154 -17.97 3.25 -7.42
N GLN A 155 -16.88 2.59 -7.84
CA GLN A 155 -15.76 3.24 -8.55
C GLN A 155 -14.62 2.26 -8.86
N SER A 156 -14.67 1.63 -10.03
CA SER A 156 -13.46 1.33 -10.79
C SER A 156 -13.00 2.65 -11.42
N ALA A 157 -12.31 3.48 -10.65
CA ALA A 157 -11.51 4.56 -11.23
C ALA A 157 -10.17 3.95 -11.63
N THR A 158 -10.17 3.18 -12.71
CA THR A 158 -8.95 2.92 -13.47
C THR A 158 -8.49 4.28 -13.98
N ILE A 159 -7.50 4.88 -13.31
CA ILE A 159 -6.73 5.98 -13.90
C ILE A 159 -5.82 5.30 -14.93
N THR A 160 -6.40 4.92 -16.06
CA THR A 160 -5.65 4.63 -17.27
C THR A 160 -5.16 5.98 -17.74
N GLY A 161 -3.87 6.27 -17.51
CA GLY A 161 -3.20 7.37 -18.20
C GLY A 161 -3.51 7.26 -19.68
N THR A 162 -4.18 8.28 -20.22
CA THR A 162 -4.51 8.38 -21.64
C THR A 162 -3.24 8.68 -22.43
N ALA A 163 -2.41 7.65 -22.61
CA ALA A 163 -1.42 7.65 -23.67
C ALA A 163 -2.17 7.55 -25.01
N ARG A 164 -2.37 8.71 -25.64
CA ARG A 164 -2.68 8.78 -27.08
C ARG A 164 -1.52 8.13 -27.82
N CYS A 165 -1.70 6.91 -28.29
CA CYS A 165 -0.89 6.35 -29.37
C CYS A 165 -1.70 6.49 -30.66
N ASP A 166 -1.44 7.60 -31.35
CA ASP A 166 -1.76 7.74 -32.78
C ASP A 166 -0.91 6.72 -33.56
N GLY A 167 -1.57 5.96 -34.44
CA GLY A 167 -0.97 5.26 -35.59
C GLY A 167 0.12 4.22 -35.31
N ASP A 168 -0.19 2.94 -35.47
CA ASP A 168 0.26 2.23 -36.68
C ASP A 168 -0.28 0.81 -36.77
N VAL A 169 -0.71 0.49 -37.98
CA VAL A 169 -1.27 -0.79 -38.44
C VAL A 169 -0.21 -1.88 -38.39
N TRP A 170 -0.41 -2.93 -37.60
CA TRP A 170 0.37 -4.16 -37.70
C TRP A 170 -0.35 -5.20 -38.57
N PRO A 171 0.35 -5.88 -39.49
CA PRO A 171 -0.26 -6.88 -40.36
C PRO A 171 -0.52 -8.19 -39.61
N GLN A 172 -1.67 -8.81 -39.90
CA GLN A 172 -1.98 -10.19 -39.54
C GLN A 172 -0.99 -11.15 -40.21
N GLY A 173 -0.30 -11.95 -39.41
CA GLY A 173 0.60 -12.98 -39.93
C GLY A 173 0.97 -14.03 -38.88
N GLY A 174 0.32 -15.20 -38.98
CA GLY A 174 0.96 -16.50 -38.80
C GLY A 174 1.11 -17.04 -37.37
N ASP A 175 0.25 -18.02 -37.05
CA ASP A 175 0.47 -19.04 -36.02
C ASP A 175 1.83 -19.74 -36.21
N ALA A 176 2.82 -19.48 -35.34
CA ALA A 176 4.00 -20.33 -35.16
C ALA A 176 4.91 -19.94 -33.97
N TYR A 177 4.40 -19.83 -32.73
CA TYR A 177 5.27 -19.83 -31.54
C TYR A 177 4.63 -20.60 -30.38
N ALA A 178 4.47 -21.90 -30.58
CA ALA A 178 4.25 -22.84 -29.49
C ALA A 178 5.60 -23.19 -28.82
N GLU A 179 5.65 -23.02 -27.50
CA GLU A 179 6.47 -23.78 -26.55
C GLU A 179 8.00 -23.79 -26.73
N SER A 180 8.75 -22.75 -26.33
CA SER A 180 10.20 -22.87 -26.02
C SER A 180 10.85 -21.63 -25.35
N ILE A 181 10.29 -21.06 -24.25
CA ILE A 181 10.94 -19.88 -23.61
C ILE A 181 11.23 -20.04 -22.10
N TRP A 182 10.75 -21.10 -21.44
CA TRP A 182 10.98 -21.27 -19.98
C TRP A 182 11.79 -22.51 -19.60
N GLN A 183 12.86 -22.82 -20.34
CA GLN A 183 13.88 -23.74 -19.82
C GLN A 183 14.75 -22.99 -18.78
N ARG A 184 14.50 -23.25 -17.50
CA ARG A 184 15.37 -22.80 -16.40
C ARG A 184 16.78 -23.36 -16.64
N PRO A 185 17.85 -22.55 -16.49
CA PRO A 185 19.20 -23.08 -16.50
C PRO A 185 19.38 -24.05 -15.33
N ALA A 186 19.72 -25.31 -15.65
CA ALA A 186 20.12 -26.28 -14.65
C ALA A 186 21.42 -25.78 -14.00
N GLY A 187 21.34 -25.39 -12.73
CA GLY A 187 22.50 -24.96 -11.95
C GLY A 187 23.61 -26.00 -12.05
N THR A 188 24.74 -25.58 -12.59
CA THR A 188 25.95 -26.40 -12.61
C THR A 188 26.46 -26.49 -11.18
N LEU A 189 26.39 -27.69 -10.59
CA LEU A 189 27.04 -27.98 -9.31
C LEU A 189 28.55 -27.84 -9.51
N LEU A 190 29.13 -26.79 -8.94
CA LEU A 190 30.57 -26.67 -8.77
C LEU A 190 31.00 -27.68 -7.70
N ASN A 191 31.70 -28.73 -8.12
CA ASN A 191 32.57 -29.55 -7.27
C ASN A 191 33.97 -28.95 -7.25
#